data_AF-A0A9E5ES08-F1
#
_entry.id   AF-A0A9E5ES08-F1
#
_cell.length_a   1.000
_cell.length_b   1.000
_cell.length_c   1.000
_cell.angle_alpha   90.00
_cell.angle_beta   90.00
_cell.angle_gamma   90.00
#
_symmetry.space_group_name_H-M   'P 1'
#
loop_
_entity.id
_entity.type
_entity.pdbx_description
1 polymer ?
#
loop_
_entity_poly.entity_id
_entity_poly.type
_entity_poly.pdbx_seq_one_letter_code
_entity_poly.pdbx_strand_id
1 'polypeptide(L)' 'MILTEIDHVAIAVNDLEAAIDYYKRAFGAEVDHREVVESDGVEE' A
#
# COMPACT_ATOMS: atom_id res chain seq x y z
N MET A 1 11.82 3.83 -25.43
CA MET A 1 11.74 4.06 -23.97
C MET A 1 11.84 2.70 -23.30
N ILE A 2 12.76 2.52 -22.35
CA ILE A 2 12.96 1.26 -21.63
C ILE A 2 12.50 1.49 -20.19
N LEU A 3 11.64 0.62 -19.68
CA LEU A 3 11.23 0.62 -18.26
C LEU A 3 12.37 0.05 -17.42
N THR A 4 12.65 0.65 -16.25
CA THR A 4 13.80 0.30 -15.40
C THR A 4 13.42 -0.57 -14.21
N GLU A 5 12.23 -0.37 -13.67
CA GLU A 5 11.81 -1.01 -12.42
C GLU A 5 10.28 -1.11 -12.30
N ILE A 6 9.85 -1.84 -11.27
CA ILE A 6 8.48 -1.85 -10.81
C ILE A 6 8.35 -0.72 -9.78
N ASP A 7 7.41 0.17 -10.00
CA ASP A 7 7.18 1.33 -9.14
C ASP A 7 6.53 0.92 -7.81
N HIS A 8 5.44 0.16 -7.87
CA HIS A 8 4.73 -0.35 -6.69
C HIS A 8 3.93 -1.62 -7.01
N VAL A 9 3.46 -2.30 -5.95
CA VAL A 9 2.53 -3.43 -6.04
C VAL A 9 1.33 -3.14 -5.16
N ALA A 10 0.16 -2.97 -5.76
CA ALA A 10 -1.09 -2.79 -5.03
C ALA A 10 -1.61 -4.15 -4.50
N ILE A 11 -2.03 -4.18 -3.24
CA ILE A 11 -2.59 -5.36 -2.58
C ILE A 11 -3.96 -4.99 -2.02
N ALA A 12 -5.02 -5.49 -2.63
CA ALA A 12 -6.37 -5.31 -2.11
C ALA A 12 -6.54 -6.09 -0.80
N VAL A 13 -6.93 -5.40 0.27
CA VAL A 13 -7.16 -5.97 1.59
C VAL A 13 -8.56 -5.59 2.09
N ASN A 14 -9.12 -6.40 2.99
CA ASN A 14 -10.42 -6.09 3.60
C ASN A 14 -10.32 -5.04 4.73
N ASP A 15 -9.12 -4.87 5.31
CA ASP A 15 -8.85 -3.96 6.42
C ASP A 15 -7.42 -3.41 6.27
N LEU A 16 -7.32 -2.11 5.97
CA LEU A 16 -6.06 -1.43 5.71
C LEU A 16 -5.19 -1.32 6.98
N GLU A 17 -5.79 -0.99 8.11
CA GLU A 17 -5.07 -0.83 9.39
C GLU A 17 -4.47 -2.17 9.84
N ALA A 18 -5.23 -3.26 9.70
CA ALA A 18 -4.74 -4.60 10.01
C ALA A 18 -3.57 -5.02 9.11
N ALA A 19 -3.60 -4.64 7.82
CA ALA A 19 -2.51 -4.90 6.89
C ALA A 19 -1.25 -4.09 7.26
N ILE A 20 -1.39 -2.80 7.54
CA ILE A 20 -0.29 -1.93 7.98
C ILE A 20 0.38 -2.51 9.24
N ASP A 21 -0.39 -2.87 10.26
CA ASP A 21 0.14 -3.48 11.48
C ASP A 21 0.88 -4.80 11.20
N TYR A 22 0.34 -5.64 10.33
CA TYR A 22 1.00 -6.87 9.90
C TYR A 22 2.36 -6.59 9.25
N TYR A 23 2.44 -5.70 8.27
CA TYR A 23 3.69 -5.38 7.58
C TYR A 23 4.72 -4.74 8.51
N LYS A 24 4.26 -3.88 9.44
CA LYS A 24 5.11 -3.31 10.48
C LYS A 24 5.70 -4.38 11.41
N ARG A 25 4.89 -5.33 11.90
CA ARG A 25 5.36 -6.37 12.83
C ARG A 25 6.20 -7.45 12.14
N ALA A 26 5.83 -7.83 10.92
CA ALA A 26 6.49 -8.89 10.19
C ALA A 26 7.83 -8.45 9.56
N PHE A 27 7.89 -7.22 9.07
CA PHE A 27 9.02 -6.75 8.26
C PHE A 27 9.68 -5.47 8.78
N GLY A 28 9.13 -4.84 9.83
CA GLY A 28 9.59 -3.52 10.28
C GLY A 28 9.25 -2.40 9.30
N ALA A 29 8.25 -2.61 8.44
CA ALA A 29 7.84 -1.62 7.44
C ALA A 29 7.16 -0.41 8.09
N GLU A 30 7.30 0.74 7.43
CA GLU A 30 6.67 2.00 7.81
C GLU A 30 5.76 2.48 6.67
N VAL A 31 4.71 3.22 7.03
CA VAL A 31 3.81 3.84 6.06
C VAL A 31 4.52 5.04 5.45
N ASP A 32 4.75 5.01 4.15
CA ASP A 32 5.41 6.10 3.42
C ASP A 32 4.42 7.19 2.98
N HIS A 33 3.23 6.78 2.50
CA HIS A 33 2.17 7.67 2.05
C HIS A 33 0.79 7.12 2.45
N ARG A 34 -0.21 8.02 2.52
CA ARG A 34 -1.61 7.63 2.72
C ARG A 34 -2.54 8.54 1.92
N GLU A 35 -3.43 7.95 1.13
CA GLU A 35 -4.35 8.68 0.27
C GLU A 35 -5.72 7.99 0.18
N VAL A 36 -6.77 8.81 0.12
CA VAL A 36 -8.11 8.36 -0.24
C VAL A 36 -8.37 8.75 -1.68
N VAL A 37 -8.50 7.76 -2.56
CA VAL A 37 -8.80 7.96 -3.98
C VAL A 37 -10.31 7.84 -4.18
N GLU A 38 -11.02 8.95 -4.04
CA GLU A 38 -12.49 8.97 -4.08
C GLU A 38 -13.09 8.44 -5.40
N SER A 39 -12.40 8.64 -6.54
CA SER A 39 -12.87 8.15 -7.84
C SER A 39 -12.98 6.64 -7.91
N ASP A 40 -12.10 5.96 -7.16
CA ASP A 40 -11.91 4.52 -7.20
C ASP A 40 -12.50 3.86 -5.95
N GLY A 41 -12.88 4.66 -4.95
CA GLY A 41 -13.47 4.21 -3.69
C GLY A 41 -12.50 3.44 -2.81
N VAL A 42 -11.20 3.72 -2.93
CA VAL A 42 -10.12 3.03 -2.22
C VAL A 42 -9.34 3.98 -1.31
N GLU A 43 -8.79 3.42 -0.24
CA GLU A 43 -7.81 4.06 0.61
C GLU A 43 -6.53 3.20 0.57
N GLU A 44 -5.39 3.86 0.38
CA GLU A 44 -4.05 3.26 0.37
C GLU A 44 -3.12 3.92 1.39
#